data_AF-A0A6J6KL50-F1
#
_entry.id   AF-A0A6J6KL50-F1
#
_cell.length_a   1.000
_cell.length_b   1.000
_cell.length_c   1.000
_cell.angle_alpha   90.00
_cell.angle_beta   90.00
_cell.angle_gamma   90.00
#
_symmetry.space_group_name_H-M   'P 1'
#
loop_
_entity.id
_entity.type
_entity.pdbx_description
1 polymer ?
#
loop_
_entity_poly.entity_id
_entity_poly.type
_entity_poly.pdbx_seq_one_letter_code
_entity_poly.pdbx_strand_id
1 'polypeptide(L)'
;MALQTLARESVRAFVESDSDQSGGALVNQVIIQGGAKLGLKADEISEIETEINCSTTPCHLSNSRVRITLTLESGNGGRVVQASAQQYFSPWSN
;
A
#
# COMPACT_ATOMS: atom_id res chain seq x y z
N MET A 1 12.00 5.10 6.87
CA MET A 1 12.03 5.38 5.41
C MET A 1 11.43 4.23 4.59
N ALA A 2 11.79 2.97 4.81
CA ALA A 2 11.28 1.84 4.01
C ALA A 2 9.74 1.77 3.93
N LEU A 3 9.01 1.75 5.06
CA LEU A 3 7.53 1.73 5.07
C LEU A 3 6.90 2.92 4.33
N GLN A 4 7.50 4.11 4.40
CA GLN A 4 6.99 5.30 3.69
C GLN A 4 7.14 5.15 2.18
N THR A 5 8.27 4.61 1.72
CA THR A 5 8.49 4.29 0.30
C THR A 5 7.50 3.21 -0.15
N LEU A 6 7.35 2.13 0.61
CA LEU A 6 6.40 1.07 0.30
C LEU A 6 4.96 1.58 0.22
N ALA A 7 4.52 2.43 1.15
CA ALA A 7 3.17 2.99 1.11
C ALA A 7 2.94 3.82 -0.15
N ARG A 8 3.92 4.67 -0.55
CA ARG A 8 3.85 5.49 -1.76
C ARG A 8 3.77 4.65 -3.03
N GLU A 9 4.64 3.65 -3.15
CA GLU A 9 4.66 2.77 -4.32
C GLU A 9 3.46 1.83 -4.37
N SER A 10 2.95 1.41 -3.21
CA SER A 10 1.72 0.61 -3.11
C SER A 10 0.53 1.38 -3.63
N VAL A 11 0.37 2.65 -3.23
CA VAL A 11 -0.71 3.50 -3.72
C VAL A 11 -0.60 3.71 -5.23
N ARG A 12 0.62 3.99 -5.74
CA ARG A 12 0.85 4.12 -7.18
C ARG A 12 0.43 2.85 -7.92
N ALA A 13 0.91 1.69 -7.49
CA ALA A 13 0.59 0.41 -8.12
C ALA A 13 -0.90 0.08 -8.07
N PHE A 14 -1.60 0.46 -6.99
CA PHE A 14 -3.04 0.29 -6.88
C PHE A 14 -3.81 1.17 -7.88
N VAL A 15 -3.45 2.45 -8.00
CA VAL A 15 -4.13 3.40 -8.92
C VAL A 15 -3.85 3.07 -10.38
N GLU A 16 -2.67 2.56 -10.70
CA GLU A 16 -2.27 2.14 -12.06
C GLU A 16 -2.85 0.76 -12.46
N SER A 17 -3.55 0.08 -11.56
CA SER A 17 -4.14 -1.24 -11.82
C SER A 17 -5.50 -1.14 -12.52
N ASP A 18 -5.96 -2.27 -13.08
CA ASP A 18 -7.23 -2.31 -13.83
C ASP A 18 -8.48 -2.40 -12.92
N SER A 19 -8.33 -2.73 -11.63
CA SER A 19 -9.45 -3.00 -10.71
C SER A 19 -8.99 -3.06 -9.25
N ASP A 20 -9.94 -2.95 -8.31
CA ASP A 20 -9.66 -3.09 -6.88
C ASP A 20 -8.99 -4.44 -6.54
N GLN A 21 -9.37 -5.52 -7.22
CA GLN A 21 -8.81 -6.86 -7.01
C GLN A 21 -7.37 -6.96 -7.50
N SER A 22 -7.09 -6.55 -8.74
CA SER A 22 -5.72 -6.53 -9.27
C SER A 22 -4.83 -5.56 -8.51
N GLY A 23 -5.38 -4.42 -8.06
CA GLY A 23 -4.69 -3.44 -7.24
C GLY A 23 -4.24 -4.01 -5.90
N GLY A 24 -5.11 -4.75 -5.21
CA GLY A 24 -4.73 -5.44 -3.97
C GLY A 24 -3.58 -6.44 -4.16
N ALA A 25 -3.60 -7.20 -5.26
CA ALA A 25 -2.52 -8.13 -5.60
C ALA A 25 -1.19 -7.41 -5.89
N LEU A 26 -1.23 -6.30 -6.64
CA LEU A 26 -0.06 -5.48 -6.93
C LEU A 26 0.52 -4.80 -5.69
N VAL A 27 -0.33 -4.32 -4.77
CA VAL A 27 0.12 -3.80 -3.46
C VAL A 27 0.93 -4.84 -2.70
N ASN A 28 0.43 -6.08 -2.61
CA ASN A 28 1.15 -7.17 -1.96
C ASN A 28 2.51 -7.44 -2.65
N GLN A 29 2.53 -7.43 -3.99
CA GLN A 29 3.78 -7.61 -4.75
C GLN A 29 4.79 -6.48 -4.48
N VAL A 30 4.32 -5.23 -4.39
CA VAL A 30 5.17 -4.07 -4.03
C VAL A 30 5.75 -4.23 -2.64
N ILE A 31 4.97 -4.66 -1.66
CA ILE A 31 5.44 -4.88 -0.29
C ILE A 31 6.52 -5.96 -0.25
N ILE A 32 6.27 -7.11 -0.89
CA ILE A 32 7.22 -8.23 -0.91
C ILE A 32 8.52 -7.85 -1.64
N GLN A 33 8.41 -7.40 -2.89
CA GLN A 33 9.58 -7.15 -3.74
C GLN A 33 10.29 -5.85 -3.36
N GLY A 34 9.53 -4.80 -3.07
CA GLY A 34 10.05 -3.52 -2.63
C GLY A 34 10.67 -3.62 -1.23
N GLY A 35 10.05 -4.37 -0.31
CA GLY A 35 10.54 -4.52 1.05
C GLY A 35 11.92 -5.18 1.08
N ALA A 36 12.08 -6.27 0.32
CA ALA A 36 13.36 -6.95 0.16
C ALA A 36 14.44 -6.02 -0.43
N LYS A 37 14.09 -5.22 -1.45
CA LYS A 37 15.01 -4.24 -2.05
C LYS A 37 15.40 -3.10 -1.10
N LEU A 38 14.53 -2.77 -0.15
CA LEU A 38 14.76 -1.74 0.87
C LEU A 38 15.45 -2.30 2.13
N GLY A 39 15.83 -3.58 2.12
CA GLY A 39 16.60 -4.22 3.18
C GLY A 39 15.77 -4.73 4.37
N LEU A 40 14.45 -4.81 4.24
CA LEU A 40 13.61 -5.50 5.23
C LEU A 40 13.85 -7.01 5.12
N LYS A 41 13.86 -7.69 6.27
CA LYS A 41 13.94 -9.14 6.32
C LYS A 41 12.60 -9.79 5.96
N ALA A 42 12.63 -11.07 5.63
CA ALA A 42 11.43 -11.80 5.22
C ALA A 42 10.37 -11.90 6.33
N ASP A 43 10.80 -12.04 7.59
CA ASP A 43 9.94 -12.00 8.79
C ASP A 43 9.29 -10.62 8.92
N GLU A 44 10.08 -9.54 8.85
CA GLU A 44 9.54 -8.16 8.89
C GLU A 44 8.55 -7.90 7.76
N ILE A 45 8.82 -8.36 6.53
CA ILE A 45 7.91 -8.20 5.38
C ILE A 45 6.60 -8.95 5.62
N SER A 46 6.67 -10.16 6.17
CA SER A 46 5.48 -10.98 6.46
C SER A 46 4.60 -10.42 7.57
N GLU A 47 5.17 -9.58 8.43
CA GLU A 47 4.49 -8.89 9.52
C GLU A 47 3.90 -7.53 9.09
N ILE A 48 4.08 -7.09 7.83
CA ILE A 48 3.48 -5.84 7.35
C ILE A 48 1.98 -6.03 7.15
N GLU A 49 1.20 -5.39 8.00
CA GLU A 49 -0.23 -5.26 7.83
C GLU A 49 -0.55 -4.15 6.84
N THR A 50 -1.56 -4.40 5.98
CA THR A 50 -1.98 -3.48 4.93
C THR A 50 -3.45 -3.14 5.08
N GLU A 51 -3.76 -1.85 5.13
CA GLU A 51 -5.12 -1.33 5.13
C GLU A 51 -5.33 -0.45 3.90
N ILE A 52 -6.35 -0.79 3.08
CA ILE A 52 -6.73 -0.05 1.88
C ILE A 52 -8.07 0.63 2.14
N ASN A 53 -8.05 1.97 2.21
CA ASN A 53 -9.22 2.78 2.46
C ASN A 53 -9.60 3.60 1.23
N CYS A 54 -10.84 3.47 0.78
CA CYS A 54 -11.36 4.21 -0.37
C CYS A 54 -12.47 5.17 0.05
N SER A 55 -12.51 6.35 -0.57
CA SER A 55 -13.60 7.31 -0.31
C SER A 55 -14.95 6.86 -0.88
N THR A 56 -14.93 5.99 -1.89
CA THR A 56 -16.11 5.35 -2.50
C THR A 56 -15.79 3.88 -2.78
N THR A 57 -16.83 3.06 -2.95
CA THR A 57 -16.69 1.64 -3.30
C THR A 57 -17.52 1.35 -4.54
N PRO A 58 -16.94 0.84 -5.65
CA PRO A 58 -15.53 0.45 -5.82
C PRO A 58 -14.52 1.62 -5.78
N CYS A 59 -13.25 1.30 -5.51
CA CYS A 59 -12.17 2.29 -5.39
C CYS A 59 -11.81 2.91 -6.74
N HIS A 60 -11.77 2.12 -7.81
CA HIS A 60 -11.49 2.55 -9.20
C HIS A 60 -12.65 3.32 -9.86
N LEU A 61 -13.34 4.18 -9.11
CA LEU A 61 -14.30 5.13 -9.66
C LEU A 61 -13.62 6.48 -9.88
N SER A 62 -14.07 7.21 -10.91
CA SER A 62 -13.66 8.60 -11.13
C SER A 62 -13.87 9.45 -9.88
N ASN A 63 -12.93 10.35 -9.57
CA ASN A 63 -12.95 11.21 -8.37
C ASN A 63 -12.90 10.46 -7.02
N SER A 64 -12.65 9.15 -7.02
CA SER A 64 -12.36 8.42 -5.80
C SER A 64 -10.95 8.74 -5.29
N ARG A 65 -10.72 8.49 -4.00
CA ARG A 65 -9.43 8.60 -3.33
C ARG A 65 -9.14 7.29 -2.65
N VAL A 66 -7.93 6.75 -2.86
CA VAL A 66 -7.40 5.62 -2.11
C VAL A 66 -6.32 6.09 -1.15
N ARG A 67 -6.35 5.57 0.08
CA ARG A 67 -5.29 5.68 1.07
C ARG A 67 -4.84 4.27 1.43
N ILE A 68 -3.55 4.00 1.30
CA ILE A 68 -2.96 2.75 1.78
C ILE A 68 -2.12 3.07 3.00
N THR A 69 -2.37 2.32 4.06
CA THR A 69 -1.64 2.36 5.33
C THR A 69 -0.91 1.03 5.51
N LEU A 70 0.38 1.11 5.78
CA LEU A 70 1.22 -0.02 6.14
C LEU A 70 1.62 0.10 7.60
N THR A 71 1.49 -0.99 8.34
CA THR A 71 1.85 -1.09 9.75
C THR A 71 2.81 -2.25 9.95
N LEU A 72 3.92 -2.01 10.66
CA LEU A 72 4.89 -3.02 11.04
C LEU A 72 5.08 -2.96 12.55
N GLU A 73 4.83 -4.06 13.24
CA GLU A 73 5.11 -4.21 14.67
C GLU A 73 6.48 -4.86 14.86
N SER A 74 7.46 -4.14 15.42
CA SER A 74 8.78 -4.73 15.66
C SER A 74 8.72 -5.76 16.79
N GLY A 75 9.06 -7.01 16.49
CA GLY A 75 9.24 -8.07 17.49
C GLY A 75 10.24 -7.70 18.57
N ASN A 76 9.91 -8.03 19.83
CA ASN A 76 10.63 -7.73 21.08
C ASN A 76 10.50 -6.31 21.68
N GLY A 77 9.32 -5.67 21.66
CA GLY A 77 9.08 -4.51 22.55
C GLY A 77 8.04 -3.46 22.16
N GLY A 78 7.20 -3.68 21.16
CA GLY A 78 5.98 -2.87 20.96
C GLY A 78 6.16 -1.55 20.18
N ARG A 79 7.25 -1.39 19.41
CA ARG A 79 7.35 -0.25 18.49
C ARG A 79 6.55 -0.54 17.22
N VAL A 80 5.35 0.03 17.15
CA VAL A 80 4.52 0.08 15.96
C VAL A 80 5.05 1.20 15.04
N VAL A 81 5.46 0.84 13.83
CA VAL A 81 5.82 1.80 12.79
C VAL A 81 4.73 1.79 11.75
N GLN A 82 4.15 2.96 11.50
CA GLN A 82 3.09 3.12 10.52
C GLN A 82 3.51 4.13 9.45
N ALA A 83 3.14 3.87 8.20
CA ALA A 83 3.24 4.83 7.12
C ALA A 83 2.00 4.76 6.25
N SER A 84 1.58 5.91 5.72
CA SER A 84 0.48 5.95 4.76
C SER A 84 0.81 6.87 3.59
N ALA A 85 0.18 6.57 2.46
CA ALA A 85 0.15 7.43 1.30
C ALA A 85 -1.29 7.50 0.77
N GLN A 86 -1.58 8.52 -0.03
CA GLN A 86 -2.88 8.66 -0.69
C GLN A 86 -2.73 9.21 -2.10
N GLN A 87 -3.62 8.78 -2.99
CA GLN A 87 -3.78 9.32 -4.34
C GLN A 87 -5.26 9.38 -4.72
N TYR A 88 -5.55 10.20 -5.73
CA TYR A 88 -6.87 10.37 -6.32
C TYR A 88 -6.91 9.69 -7.68
N PHE A 89 -8.02 9.05 -7.99
CA PHE A 89 -8.35 8.61 -9.33
C PHE A 89 -8.75 9.83 -10.15
N SER A 90 -8.16 9.96 -11.34
CA SER A 90 -8.42 11.09 -12.22
C SER A 90 -9.91 11.14 -12.59
N PRO A 91 -10.51 12.34 -12.68
CA PRO A 91 -11.85 12.49 -13.26
C PRO A 91 -11.90 12.13 -14.75
N TRP A 92 -10.74 12.07 -15.40
CA TRP A 92 -10.60 11.98 -16.86
C TRP A 92 -10.05 10.63 -17.34
N SER A 93 -9.78 9.70 -16.43
CA SER A 93 -9.44 8.32 -16.78
C SER A 93 -10.72 7.54 -17.01
N ASN A 94 -11.09 7.37 -18.28
CA ASN A 94 -12.06 6.39 -18.78
C ASN A 94 -11.37 5.53 -19.83
#